data_AF-A0A0R2QPR7-F1
#
_entry.id   AF-A0A0R2QPR7-F1
#
_cell.length_a   1.000
_cell.length_b   1.000
_cell.length_c   1.000
_cell.angle_alpha   90.00
_cell.angle_beta   90.00
_cell.angle_gamma   90.00
#
_symmetry.space_group_name_H-M   'P 1'
#
loop_
_entity.id
_entity.type
_entity.pdbx_description
1 polymer ?
#
loop_
_entity_poly.entity_id
_entity_poly.type
_entity_poly.pdbx_seq_one_letter_code
_entity_poly.pdbx_strand_id
1 'polypeptide(L)'
;MTTNTSSAAPPKMPTNADKQLLDFALSAELSVHELYVKAIDSGMLSPDEKMMMELFSEHHKSYAQSLNGLLGKAATNTRNESLYATYAGQLTSVQAMNRVLQSVENTMVATHTDILSSLQGLDGATLVASIITVEARHAAVFGTLPSSNLSSALNSAASS
;
A
#
# COMPACT_ATOMS: atom_id res chain seq x y z
N MET A 1 -7.21 30.80 -38.11
CA MET A 1 -7.93 29.69 -37.46
C MET A 1 -7.15 29.28 -36.23
N THR A 2 -7.58 29.73 -35.05
CA THR A 2 -7.02 29.29 -33.77
C THR A 2 -7.93 28.19 -33.23
N THR A 3 -7.42 26.96 -33.19
CA THR A 3 -8.13 25.84 -32.56
C THR A 3 -8.12 26.04 -31.06
N ASN A 4 -9.27 26.41 -30.48
CA ASN A 4 -9.48 26.32 -29.03
C ASN A 4 -9.44 24.83 -28.64
N THR A 5 -8.34 24.38 -28.06
CA THR A 5 -8.32 23.12 -27.32
C THR A 5 -9.02 23.34 -25.99
N SER A 6 -10.35 23.22 -26.00
CA SER A 6 -11.13 23.07 -24.77
C SER A 6 -10.60 21.82 -24.05
N SER A 7 -9.84 21.99 -22.97
CA SER A 7 -9.50 20.87 -22.09
C SER A 7 -10.80 20.34 -21.48
N ALA A 8 -11.22 19.14 -21.89
CA ALA A 8 -12.36 18.49 -21.25
C ALA A 8 -12.05 18.26 -19.76
N ALA A 9 -13.07 18.38 -18.90
CA ALA A 9 -12.91 18.05 -17.49
C ALA A 9 -12.50 16.58 -17.32
N PRO A 10 -11.67 16.24 -16.31
CA PRO A 10 -11.30 14.85 -16.05
C PRO A 10 -12.53 13.95 -15.88
N PRO A 11 -12.51 12.71 -16.40
CA PRO A 11 -13.61 11.78 -16.20
C PRO A 11 -13.73 11.39 -14.72
N LYS A 12 -14.94 11.11 -14.27
CA LYS A 12 -15.16 10.60 -12.91
C LYS A 12 -14.62 9.18 -12.75
N MET A 13 -15.05 8.27 -13.62
CA MET A 13 -14.67 6.86 -13.60
C MET A 13 -13.28 6.64 -14.21
N PRO A 14 -12.56 5.57 -13.81
CA PRO A 14 -11.33 5.17 -14.45
C PRO A 14 -11.51 4.91 -15.96
N THR A 15 -10.59 5.47 -16.74
CA THR A 15 -10.42 5.12 -18.16
C THR A 15 -9.93 3.67 -18.30
N ASN A 16 -9.87 3.16 -19.54
CA ASN A 16 -9.30 1.82 -19.76
C ASN A 16 -7.80 1.77 -19.42
N ALA A 17 -7.06 2.86 -19.63
CA ALA A 17 -5.65 2.95 -19.24
C ALA A 17 -5.51 2.99 -17.70
N ASP A 18 -6.36 3.78 -17.03
CA ASP A 18 -6.39 3.83 -15.57
C ASP A 18 -6.63 2.44 -14.97
N LYS A 19 -7.53 1.64 -15.55
CA LYS A 19 -7.81 0.28 -15.06
C LYS A 19 -6.59 -0.64 -15.07
N GLN A 20 -5.68 -0.50 -16.03
CA GLN A 20 -4.45 -1.29 -16.06
C GLN A 20 -3.52 -0.90 -14.89
N LEU A 21 -3.40 0.40 -14.61
CA LEU A 21 -2.61 0.91 -13.50
C LEU A 21 -3.23 0.54 -12.14
N LEU A 22 -4.55 0.65 -12.01
CA LEU A 22 -5.28 0.30 -10.79
C LEU A 22 -5.28 -1.21 -10.54
N ASP A 23 -5.27 -2.05 -11.58
CA ASP A 23 -5.12 -3.50 -11.43
C ASP A 23 -3.70 -3.89 -10.99
N PHE A 24 -2.69 -3.17 -11.46
CA PHE A 24 -1.33 -3.31 -10.91
C PHE A 24 -1.26 -2.90 -9.44
N ALA A 25 -1.90 -1.79 -9.05
CA ALA A 25 -2.03 -1.38 -7.65
C ALA A 25 -2.73 -2.48 -6.82
N LEU A 26 -3.84 -3.04 -7.31
CA LEU A 26 -4.56 -4.14 -6.65
C LEU A 26 -3.63 -5.33 -6.41
N SER A 27 -2.87 -5.72 -7.42
CA SER A 27 -1.93 -6.83 -7.35
C SER A 27 -0.80 -6.57 -6.34
N ALA A 28 -0.31 -5.33 -6.26
CA ALA A 28 0.68 -4.90 -5.29
C ALA A 28 0.13 -4.94 -3.85
N GLU A 29 -1.06 -4.39 -3.60
CA GLU A 29 -1.73 -4.44 -2.28
C GLU A 29 -1.91 -5.87 -1.77
N LEU A 30 -2.34 -6.78 -2.64
CA LEU A 30 -2.48 -8.19 -2.30
C LEU A 30 -1.12 -8.83 -1.94
N SER A 31 -0.05 -8.48 -2.64
CA SER A 31 1.30 -8.96 -2.28
C SER A 31 1.76 -8.46 -0.93
N VAL A 32 1.50 -7.20 -0.61
CA VAL A 32 1.91 -6.62 0.66
C VAL A 32 1.11 -7.21 1.81
N HIS A 33 -0.22 -7.36 1.66
CA HIS A 33 -1.06 -8.11 2.60
C HIS A 33 -0.47 -9.50 2.90
N GLU A 34 -0.10 -10.26 1.88
CA GLU A 34 0.50 -11.59 2.04
C GLU A 34 1.90 -11.56 2.70
N LEU A 35 2.68 -10.49 2.52
CA LEU A 35 3.94 -10.30 3.25
C LEU A 35 3.70 -10.07 4.74
N TYR A 36 2.67 -9.28 5.09
CA TYR A 36 2.27 -9.10 6.49
C TYR A 36 1.76 -10.39 7.10
N VAL A 37 0.88 -11.13 6.41
CA VAL A 37 0.40 -12.45 6.87
C VAL A 37 1.57 -13.38 7.14
N LYS A 38 2.56 -13.44 6.22
CA LYS A 38 3.78 -14.23 6.44
C LYS A 38 4.57 -13.79 7.69
N ALA A 39 4.67 -12.49 7.95
CA ALA A 39 5.34 -11.97 9.16
C ALA A 39 4.56 -12.35 10.43
N ILE A 40 3.23 -12.23 10.41
CA ILE A 40 2.32 -12.59 11.52
C ILE A 40 2.44 -14.09 11.84
N ASP A 41 2.40 -14.93 10.82
CA ASP A 41 2.43 -16.40 10.95
C ASP A 41 3.81 -16.95 11.30
N SER A 42 4.84 -16.11 11.34
CA SER A 42 6.20 -16.52 11.71
C SER A 42 6.33 -16.97 13.16
N GLY A 43 5.42 -16.53 14.04
CA GLY A 43 5.48 -16.75 15.48
C GLY A 43 6.59 -15.98 16.21
N MET A 44 7.29 -15.07 15.52
CA MET A 44 8.41 -14.31 16.10
C MET A 44 7.99 -13.03 16.84
N LEU A 45 6.77 -12.54 16.59
CA LEU A 45 6.28 -11.26 17.08
C LEU A 45 5.79 -11.36 18.53
N SER A 46 6.02 -10.31 19.32
CA SER A 46 5.30 -10.09 20.57
C SER A 46 3.80 -9.82 20.32
N PRO A 47 2.93 -9.91 21.33
CA PRO A 47 1.50 -9.62 21.16
C PRO A 47 1.20 -8.23 20.58
N ASP A 48 1.92 -7.19 21.04
CA ASP A 48 1.73 -5.82 20.57
C ASP A 48 2.21 -5.65 19.12
N GLU A 49 3.37 -6.22 18.77
CA GLU A 49 3.88 -6.20 17.39
C GLU A 49 2.94 -6.96 16.46
N LYS A 50 2.42 -8.12 16.89
CA LYS A 50 1.43 -8.88 16.12
C LYS A 50 0.17 -8.07 15.86
N MET A 51 -0.38 -7.41 16.88
CA MET A 51 -1.58 -6.58 16.75
C MET A 51 -1.36 -5.42 15.76
N MET A 52 -0.19 -4.76 15.80
CA MET A 52 0.16 -3.73 14.82
C MET A 52 0.25 -4.32 13.40
N MET A 53 0.92 -5.46 13.22
CA MET A 53 1.05 -6.10 11.90
C MET A 53 -0.32 -6.53 11.34
N GLU A 54 -1.21 -7.04 12.19
CA GLU A 54 -2.59 -7.40 11.81
C GLU A 54 -3.38 -6.16 11.35
N LEU A 55 -3.26 -5.04 12.08
CA LEU A 55 -3.91 -3.78 11.70
C LEU A 55 -3.42 -3.29 10.33
N PHE A 56 -2.10 -3.29 10.09
CA PHE A 56 -1.54 -2.84 8.81
C PHE A 56 -1.90 -3.80 7.68
N SER A 57 -1.88 -5.11 7.94
CA SER A 57 -2.34 -6.15 7.01
C SER A 57 -3.78 -5.93 6.55
N GLU A 58 -4.70 -5.62 7.47
CA GLU A 58 -6.11 -5.39 7.13
C GLU A 58 -6.32 -4.07 6.36
N HIS A 59 -5.46 -3.06 6.54
CA HIS A 59 -5.48 -1.88 5.69
C HIS A 59 -5.19 -2.24 4.21
N HIS A 60 -4.09 -2.95 3.92
CA HIS A 60 -3.76 -3.37 2.55
C HIS A 60 -4.86 -4.23 1.92
N LYS A 61 -5.43 -5.17 2.69
CA LYS A 61 -6.57 -5.97 2.22
C LYS A 61 -7.79 -5.12 1.91
N SER A 62 -8.09 -4.12 2.72
CA SER A 62 -9.18 -3.16 2.47
C SER A 62 -8.93 -2.32 1.22
N TYR A 63 -7.68 -1.92 0.96
CA TYR A 63 -7.28 -1.22 -0.26
C TYR A 63 -7.44 -2.10 -1.49
N ALA A 64 -6.97 -3.35 -1.43
CA ALA A 64 -7.21 -4.33 -2.48
C ALA A 64 -8.71 -4.51 -2.75
N GLN A 65 -9.55 -4.61 -1.72
CA GLN A 65 -11.01 -4.72 -1.89
C GLN A 65 -11.61 -3.47 -2.55
N SER A 66 -11.15 -2.28 -2.17
CA SER A 66 -11.62 -1.02 -2.74
C SER A 66 -11.24 -0.87 -4.21
N LEU A 67 -9.99 -1.23 -4.57
CA LEU A 67 -9.51 -1.27 -5.95
C LEU A 67 -10.28 -2.29 -6.78
N ASN A 68 -10.49 -3.49 -6.25
CA ASN A 68 -11.30 -4.52 -6.89
C ASN A 68 -12.75 -4.04 -7.15
N GLY A 69 -13.37 -3.35 -6.19
CA GLY A 69 -14.70 -2.75 -6.35
C GLY A 69 -14.75 -1.74 -7.50
N LEU A 70 -13.69 -0.94 -7.67
CA LEU A 70 -13.58 0.05 -8.74
C LEU A 70 -13.31 -0.59 -10.13
N LEU A 71 -12.56 -1.68 -10.16
CA LEU A 71 -12.19 -2.42 -11.37
C LEU A 71 -13.30 -3.38 -11.86
N GLY A 72 -14.09 -3.93 -10.94
CA GLY A 72 -15.12 -4.93 -11.23
C GLY A 72 -14.53 -6.13 -11.97
N LYS A 73 -15.11 -6.46 -13.14
CA LYS A 73 -14.66 -7.62 -13.94
C LYS A 73 -13.26 -7.50 -14.52
N ALA A 74 -12.65 -6.31 -14.50
CA ALA A 74 -11.30 -6.10 -14.99
C ALA A 74 -10.22 -6.46 -13.95
N ALA A 75 -10.61 -6.71 -12.69
CA ALA A 75 -9.69 -7.01 -11.62
C ALA A 75 -9.11 -8.43 -11.74
N THR A 76 -7.78 -8.52 -11.73
CA THR A 76 -7.08 -9.81 -11.77
C THR A 76 -7.22 -10.56 -10.44
N ASN A 77 -7.29 -9.85 -9.31
CA ASN A 77 -7.41 -10.44 -7.96
C ASN A 77 -6.31 -11.48 -7.64
N THR A 78 -5.11 -11.25 -8.15
CA THR A 78 -3.93 -12.04 -7.82
C THR A 78 -2.81 -11.13 -7.36
N ARG A 79 -2.07 -11.57 -6.35
CA ARG A 79 -0.87 -10.90 -5.89
C ARG A 79 0.18 -10.78 -7.00
N ASN A 80 1.02 -9.76 -6.93
CA ASN A 80 2.22 -9.61 -7.73
C ASN A 80 3.33 -10.54 -7.18
N GLU A 81 3.53 -11.69 -7.84
CA GLU A 81 4.48 -12.70 -7.38
C GLU A 81 5.93 -12.19 -7.31
N SER A 82 6.35 -11.34 -8.26
CA SER A 82 7.72 -10.79 -8.26
C SER A 82 7.96 -9.90 -7.04
N LEU A 83 6.97 -9.05 -6.70
CA LEU A 83 7.04 -8.20 -5.52
C LEU A 83 7.11 -9.05 -4.25
N TYR A 84 6.24 -10.05 -4.13
CA TYR A 84 6.23 -10.95 -2.98
C TYR A 84 7.55 -11.70 -2.83
N ALA A 85 8.02 -12.35 -3.90
CA ALA A 85 9.24 -13.15 -3.89
C ALA A 85 10.50 -12.32 -3.56
N THR A 86 10.52 -11.04 -3.95
CA THR A 86 11.61 -10.11 -3.62
C THR A 86 11.80 -9.98 -2.11
N TYR A 87 10.71 -9.88 -1.34
CA TYR A 87 10.76 -9.54 0.08
C TYR A 87 10.53 -10.72 1.03
N ALA A 88 9.76 -11.74 0.61
CA ALA A 88 9.31 -12.81 1.50
C ALA A 88 10.47 -13.58 2.16
N GLY A 89 11.57 -13.79 1.45
CA GLY A 89 12.77 -14.47 1.98
C GLY A 89 13.58 -13.65 2.99
N GLN A 90 13.32 -12.35 3.09
CA GLN A 90 14.06 -11.43 3.96
C GLN A 90 13.45 -11.30 5.37
N LEU A 91 12.22 -11.78 5.57
CA LEU A 91 11.47 -11.75 6.83
C LEU A 91 11.99 -12.83 7.83
N THR A 92 13.23 -12.65 8.29
CA THR A 92 14.03 -13.68 9.01
C THR A 92 14.15 -13.46 10.52
N SER A 93 13.84 -12.27 11.00
CA SER A 93 13.79 -11.89 12.42
C SER A 93 12.88 -10.68 12.58
N VAL A 94 12.45 -10.34 13.80
CA VAL A 94 11.63 -9.14 14.05
C VAL A 94 12.32 -7.86 13.54
N GLN A 95 13.63 -7.72 13.78
CA GLN A 95 14.40 -6.57 13.29
C GLN A 95 14.53 -6.56 11.76
N ALA A 96 14.61 -7.74 11.13
CA ALA A 96 14.59 -7.83 9.67
C ALA A 96 13.20 -7.49 9.13
N MET A 97 12.11 -7.97 9.75
CA MET A 97 10.74 -7.65 9.37
C MET A 97 10.48 -6.15 9.40
N ASN A 98 10.83 -5.47 10.49
CA ASN A 98 10.61 -4.01 10.59
C ASN A 98 11.33 -3.25 9.46
N ARG A 99 12.58 -3.60 9.15
CA ARG A 99 13.34 -2.96 8.05
C ARG A 99 12.79 -3.30 6.67
N VAL A 100 12.43 -4.57 6.44
CA VAL A 100 11.91 -5.04 5.17
C VAL A 100 10.54 -4.42 4.91
N LEU A 101 9.64 -4.45 5.89
CA LEU A 101 8.30 -3.86 5.76
C LEU A 101 8.39 -2.34 5.61
N GLN A 102 9.30 -1.64 6.31
CA GLN A 102 9.58 -0.23 6.01
C GLN A 102 9.95 0.00 4.54
N SER A 103 10.81 -0.86 3.97
CA SER A 103 11.21 -0.76 2.57
C SER A 103 10.04 -1.06 1.62
N VAL A 104 9.19 -2.01 1.97
CA VAL A 104 7.97 -2.34 1.23
C VAL A 104 7.02 -1.15 1.22
N GLU A 105 6.70 -0.56 2.37
CA GLU A 105 5.82 0.61 2.46
C GLU A 105 6.35 1.81 1.66
N ASN A 106 7.65 2.10 1.75
CA ASN A 106 8.26 3.15 0.93
C ASN A 106 8.18 2.85 -0.58
N THR A 107 8.30 1.57 -0.96
CA THR A 107 8.14 1.13 -2.35
C THR A 107 6.69 1.33 -2.81
N MET A 108 5.71 1.01 -1.97
CA MET A 108 4.30 1.19 -2.28
C MET A 108 3.93 2.66 -2.40
N VAL A 109 4.39 3.51 -1.47
CA VAL A 109 4.22 4.98 -1.55
C VAL A 109 4.75 5.53 -2.87
N ALA A 110 5.97 5.14 -3.27
CA ALA A 110 6.54 5.57 -4.54
C ALA A 110 5.72 5.06 -5.74
N THR A 111 5.39 3.76 -5.74
CA THR A 111 4.61 3.10 -6.79
C THR A 111 3.25 3.77 -6.99
N HIS A 112 2.52 4.03 -5.91
CA HIS A 112 1.21 4.65 -5.96
C HIS A 112 1.29 6.13 -6.31
N THR A 113 2.35 6.83 -5.92
CA THR A 113 2.58 8.21 -6.36
C THR A 113 2.79 8.27 -7.87
N ASP A 114 3.57 7.34 -8.44
CA ASP A 114 3.76 7.23 -9.89
C ASP A 114 2.44 6.90 -10.60
N ILE A 115 1.64 5.96 -10.07
CA ILE A 115 0.31 5.65 -10.58
C ILE A 115 -0.59 6.89 -10.52
N LEU A 116 -0.69 7.55 -9.37
CA LEU A 116 -1.51 8.75 -9.17
C LEU A 116 -1.18 9.83 -10.20
N SER A 117 0.10 10.03 -10.51
CA SER A 117 0.55 11.01 -11.51
C SER A 117 0.06 10.71 -12.93
N SER A 118 -0.31 9.45 -13.21
CA SER A 118 -0.74 8.95 -14.51
C SER A 118 -2.26 8.81 -14.65
N LEU A 119 -3.01 8.82 -13.54
CA LEU A 119 -4.45 8.61 -13.55
C LEU A 119 -5.22 9.81 -14.09
N GLN A 120 -6.23 9.53 -14.93
CA GLN A 120 -7.17 10.55 -15.42
C GLN A 120 -8.50 10.52 -14.66
N GLY A 121 -8.97 9.34 -14.27
CA GLY A 121 -10.22 9.14 -13.53
C GLY A 121 -10.14 9.62 -12.08
N LEU A 122 -11.03 10.54 -11.69
CA LEU A 122 -11.03 11.14 -10.35
C LEU A 122 -11.28 10.13 -9.23
N ASP A 123 -12.15 9.14 -9.43
CA ASP A 123 -12.46 8.13 -8.41
C ASP A 123 -11.23 7.26 -8.10
N GLY A 124 -10.49 6.86 -9.15
CA GLY A 124 -9.23 6.11 -9.00
C GLY A 124 -8.13 6.95 -8.34
N ALA A 125 -7.96 8.19 -8.78
CA ALA A 125 -6.97 9.10 -8.22
C ALA A 125 -7.22 9.38 -6.73
N THR A 126 -8.48 9.60 -6.35
CA THR A 126 -8.87 9.82 -4.96
C THR A 126 -8.57 8.61 -4.08
N LEU A 127 -8.89 7.40 -4.58
CA LEU A 127 -8.61 6.17 -3.86
C LEU A 127 -7.09 5.98 -3.66
N VAL A 128 -6.29 6.09 -4.73
CA VAL A 128 -4.83 5.92 -4.65
C VAL A 128 -4.19 6.96 -3.73
N ALA A 129 -4.64 8.22 -3.77
CA ALA A 129 -4.14 9.26 -2.85
C ALA A 129 -4.41 8.93 -1.37
N SER A 130 -5.56 8.30 -1.08
CA SER A 130 -5.89 7.88 0.30
C SER A 130 -4.98 6.75 0.79
N ILE A 131 -4.60 5.83 -0.09
CA ILE A 131 -3.69 4.71 0.20
C ILE A 131 -2.29 5.24 0.53
N ILE A 132 -1.74 6.11 -0.34
CA ILE A 132 -0.41 6.73 -0.16
C ILE A 132 -0.25 7.34 1.24
N THR A 133 -1.29 8.04 1.72
CA THR A 133 -1.25 8.73 3.01
C THR A 133 -1.10 7.75 4.17
N VAL A 134 -1.73 6.57 4.09
CA VAL A 134 -1.70 5.59 5.17
C VAL A 134 -0.44 4.74 5.11
N GLU A 135 -0.03 4.28 3.94
CA GLU A 135 1.23 3.53 3.77
C GLU A 135 2.46 4.37 4.18
N ALA A 136 2.45 5.68 3.88
CA ALA A 136 3.49 6.59 4.35
C ALA A 136 3.56 6.65 5.89
N ARG A 137 2.41 6.52 6.58
CA ARG A 137 2.38 6.43 8.04
C ARG A 137 2.89 5.08 8.53
N HIS A 138 2.59 3.97 7.85
CA HIS A 138 3.16 2.66 8.17
C HIS A 138 4.69 2.68 8.04
N ALA A 139 5.21 3.22 6.93
CA ALA A 139 6.65 3.41 6.71
C ALA A 139 7.29 4.24 7.84
N ALA A 140 6.64 5.33 8.25
CA ALA A 140 7.11 6.17 9.34
C ALA A 140 7.14 5.41 10.67
N VAL A 141 6.10 4.64 11.00
CA VAL A 141 6.05 3.81 12.21
C VAL A 141 7.24 2.85 12.24
N PHE A 142 7.49 2.09 11.17
CA PHE A 142 8.65 1.21 11.12
C PHE A 142 9.99 1.96 11.21
N GLY A 143 10.06 3.20 10.72
CA GLY A 143 11.25 4.03 10.86
C GLY A 143 11.55 4.47 12.30
N THR A 144 10.54 4.49 13.18
CA THR A 144 10.70 4.85 14.60
C THR A 144 11.00 3.66 15.52
N LEU A 145 10.67 2.43 15.09
CA LEU A 145 10.89 1.22 15.90
C LEU A 145 12.38 0.88 16.16
N PRO A 146 13.34 1.17 15.26
CA PRO A 146 14.76 0.99 15.56
C PRO A 146 15.28 1.86 16.72
N SER A 147 14.61 2.98 17.01
CA SER A 147 14.98 3.92 18.08
C SER A 147 14.08 3.85 19.32
N SER A 148 12.95 3.12 19.25
CA SER A 148 11.89 3.13 20.26
C SER A 148 11.16 1.79 20.28
N ASN A 149 10.67 1.31 21.43
CA ASN A 149 9.68 0.22 21.41
C ASN A 149 8.32 0.72 20.88
N LEU A 150 7.47 -0.18 20.38
CA LEU A 150 6.19 0.16 19.75
C LEU A 150 5.31 1.08 20.61
N SER A 151 5.19 0.78 21.90
CA SER A 151 4.41 1.61 22.84
C SER A 151 4.94 3.04 22.92
N SER A 152 6.26 3.23 22.88
CA SER A 152 6.88 4.57 22.89
C SER A 152 6.67 5.31 21.58
N ALA A 153 6.76 4.60 20.44
CA ALA A 153 6.52 5.16 19.12
C ALA A 153 5.07 5.67 18.97
N LEU A 154 4.08 4.87 19.38
CA LEU A 154 2.66 5.25 19.33
C LEU A 154 2.34 6.47 20.20
N ASN A 155 2.91 6.54 21.42
CA ASN A 155 2.72 7.69 22.30
C ASN A 155 3.33 8.99 21.72
N SER A 156 4.47 8.87 21.05
CA SER A 156 5.13 10.03 20.41
C SER A 156 4.34 10.57 19.22
N ALA A 157 3.72 9.69 18.42
CA ALA A 157 2.91 10.09 17.26
C ALA A 157 1.57 10.73 17.64
N ALA A 158 1.02 10.41 18.82
CA ALA A 158 -0.24 10.99 19.32
C ALA A 158 -0.07 12.39 19.97
N SER A 159 1.17 12.81 20.22
CA SER A 159 1.50 14.04 20.96
C SER A 159 2.06 15.17 20.07
N SER A 160 2.04 14.99 18.74
CA SER A 160 2.52 15.94 17.74
C SER A 160 1.41 16.39 16.80
#